data_AF-A0A0V0XUD2-F1
#
_entry.id   AF-A0A0V0XUD2-F1
#
_cell.length_a   1.000
_cell.length_b   1.000
_cell.length_c   1.000
_cell.angle_alpha   90.00
_cell.angle_beta   90.00
_cell.angle_gamma   90.00
#
_symmetry.space_group_name_H-M   'P 1'
#
loop_
_entity.id
_entity.type
_entity.pdbx_description
1 polymer ?
#
loop_
_entity_poly.entity_id
_entity_poly.type
_entity_poly.pdbx_seq_one_letter_code
_entity_poly.pdbx_strand_id
1 'polypeptide(L)'
;LHMAVEVNKQSLVSVILGAQWGDEGKGKIVDLLAPKVDIVARCQGGHNAGHTVAVDDKVYDFHIIPSGIVHPRCIALIGSGTVVHLPSFFNELEKNEITKLPDWSKRIVISDRAHLVFDMHQIADAMGEKKRANSKIGTTGKGIGPTYACKCWRNGIRLGDLVGNFNEFKSKFQQLVLFLKAQFPDLNVDVDEELKRYQNYAEKLKSLNLVHDTVFYMHKALTASPAKSVLVEGANGALLDIDFGTYPYVTSSNCSVGGALTGLGIPPWRVGMIIGVVKAYETRVGDGPFPTELNNASLSLLWKLYLLEIGDRLREIGHEYGVTTGRPRRCGWLDMVLLKYSIMINGFTHLAFTKLDVLDNFDTIKVAVEYKKNNVVVDVPPVCVSQFKDIEVVYETFPGWQQSTTKITTFDELPINAKRYVQAVEKLAGVPSMALHGLVLGKIEKRLLAAQNSTFETFNNLINRIQVQHFELAFCFSIKQATQKKVVEFSCLTVWSVMLPRRFFFRATTLRYLSRHFSSSVALTPSEVEMLKQFKDCDLPKGTRVGRMVMGDLGLYNEQLRKDVERWNKAIEAGIPVHEWNGTSDKIVNTFMHFLGFIIFLNILLQLYALLVDPKILDVVDRMLLLKKNEKPQEQ
;
A
#
# COMPACT_ATOMS: atom_id res chain seq x y z
N LEU A 1 49.86 14.94 -6.61
CA LEU A 1 49.28 13.92 -7.51
C LEU A 1 49.18 12.53 -6.88
N HIS A 2 50.21 11.99 -6.19
CA HIS A 2 50.11 10.68 -5.51
C HIS A 2 49.01 10.61 -4.43
N MET A 3 48.71 11.71 -3.73
CA MET A 3 47.57 11.78 -2.79
C MET A 3 46.19 11.68 -3.45
N ALA A 4 46.05 12.00 -4.75
CA ALA A 4 44.76 11.98 -5.44
C ALA A 4 44.38 10.58 -5.96
N VAL A 5 45.36 9.67 -6.10
CA VAL A 5 45.16 8.31 -6.63
C VAL A 5 44.76 7.32 -5.52
N GLU A 6 45.11 7.58 -4.25
CA GLU A 6 44.69 6.73 -3.12
C GLU A 6 43.23 6.94 -2.66
N VAL A 7 42.60 8.05 -3.04
CA VAL A 7 41.22 8.38 -2.65
C VAL A 7 40.20 7.38 -3.23
N ASN A 8 40.54 6.71 -4.34
CA ASN A 8 39.60 5.86 -5.08
C ASN A 8 39.44 4.41 -4.57
N LYS A 9 40.12 4.03 -3.47
CA LYS A 9 39.93 2.73 -2.78
C LYS A 9 39.25 2.86 -1.40
N GLN A 10 38.86 4.07 -0.99
CA GLN A 10 38.39 4.37 0.37
C GLN A 10 36.86 4.51 0.54
N SER A 11 36.09 4.34 -0.53
CA SER A 11 34.63 4.46 -0.47
C SER A 11 33.99 3.17 0.06
N LEU A 12 33.84 3.11 1.38
CA LEU A 12 33.41 1.92 2.13
C LEU A 12 31.92 1.94 2.49
N VAL A 13 31.27 3.10 2.33
CA VAL A 13 29.86 3.29 2.67
C VAL A 13 29.03 3.37 1.39
N SER A 14 28.15 2.40 1.22
CA SER A 14 27.10 2.43 0.20
C SER A 14 25.79 2.89 0.83
N VAL A 15 25.00 3.71 0.14
CA VAL A 15 23.74 4.26 0.65
C VAL A 15 22.59 3.86 -0.27
N ILE A 16 21.52 3.29 0.28
CA ILE A 16 20.29 2.97 -0.45
C ILE A 16 19.20 3.95 0.00
N LEU A 17 18.65 4.72 -0.94
CA LEU A 17 17.59 5.70 -0.69
C LEU A 17 16.39 5.44 -1.61
N GLY A 18 15.21 5.86 -1.18
CA GLY A 18 14.02 5.81 -2.01
C GLY A 18 14.02 7.07 -2.86
N ALA A 19 13.85 6.94 -4.17
CA ALA A 19 13.90 8.09 -5.06
C ALA A 19 12.57 8.87 -5.12
N GLN A 20 11.50 8.32 -4.55
CA GLN A 20 10.12 8.80 -4.68
C GLN A 20 9.52 9.11 -3.29
N TRP A 21 8.24 8.85 -3.06
CA TRP A 21 7.55 9.06 -1.78
C TRP A 21 7.59 7.85 -0.83
N GLY A 22 8.53 6.92 -0.99
CA GLY A 22 8.58 5.71 -0.18
C GLY A 22 7.91 4.51 -0.85
N ASP A 23 7.94 3.36 -0.16
CA ASP A 23 7.40 2.08 -0.64
C ASP A 23 7.98 1.57 -1.97
N GLU A 24 9.16 2.05 -2.39
CA GLU A 24 9.82 1.65 -3.65
C GLU A 24 10.46 0.25 -3.57
N GLY A 25 10.33 -0.46 -2.44
CA GLY A 25 10.90 -1.80 -2.27
C GLY A 25 12.40 -1.81 -1.90
N LYS A 26 12.90 -0.75 -1.26
CA LYS A 26 14.30 -0.65 -0.78
C LYS A 26 14.78 -1.88 -0.01
N GLY A 27 13.93 -2.43 0.86
CA GLY A 27 14.26 -3.62 1.66
C GLY A 27 14.73 -4.80 0.83
N LYS A 28 14.20 -4.99 -0.40
CA LYS A 28 14.64 -6.06 -1.32
C LYS A 28 16.07 -5.82 -1.83
N ILE A 29 16.44 -4.55 -2.08
CA ILE A 29 17.80 -4.18 -2.49
C ILE A 29 18.78 -4.29 -1.32
N VAL A 30 18.35 -3.87 -0.13
CA VAL A 30 19.15 -4.02 1.10
C VAL A 30 19.43 -5.49 1.36
N ASP A 31 18.41 -6.36 1.31
CA ASP A 31 18.58 -7.80 1.54
C ASP A 31 19.53 -8.45 0.53
N LEU A 32 19.48 -8.05 -0.74
CA LEU A 32 20.41 -8.58 -1.74
C LEU A 32 21.88 -8.21 -1.45
N LEU A 33 22.12 -7.01 -0.92
CA LEU A 33 23.47 -6.48 -0.68
C LEU A 33 23.98 -6.79 0.72
N ALA A 34 23.10 -7.00 1.70
CA ALA A 34 23.42 -7.26 3.09
C ALA A 34 24.41 -8.43 3.27
N PRO A 35 24.27 -9.60 2.61
CA PRO A 35 25.23 -10.71 2.75
C PRO A 35 26.69 -10.35 2.42
N LYS A 36 26.91 -9.26 1.66
CA LYS A 36 28.21 -8.84 1.15
C LYS A 36 28.86 -7.73 1.98
N VAL A 37 28.20 -7.25 3.04
CA VAL A 37 28.71 -6.16 3.88
C VAL A 37 28.86 -6.56 5.35
N ASP A 38 29.75 -5.86 6.07
CA ASP A 38 29.98 -6.10 7.50
C ASP A 38 28.90 -5.42 8.37
N ILE A 39 28.44 -4.24 7.98
CA ILE A 39 27.50 -3.43 8.77
C ILE A 39 26.33 -2.98 7.88
N VAL A 40 25.10 -3.15 8.37
CA VAL A 40 23.90 -2.52 7.81
C VAL A 40 23.39 -1.50 8.82
N ALA A 41 23.31 -0.23 8.41
CA ALA A 41 23.04 0.88 9.30
C ALA A 41 21.76 1.64 8.93
N ARG A 42 20.91 1.91 9.92
CA ARG A 42 19.79 2.85 9.82
C ARG A 42 20.23 4.21 10.33
N CYS A 43 20.17 5.24 9.49
CA CYS A 43 20.68 6.57 9.83
C CYS A 43 19.62 7.53 10.38
N GLN A 44 18.35 7.34 10.05
CA GLN A 44 17.26 8.28 10.33
C GLN A 44 15.91 7.58 10.46
N GLY A 45 14.92 8.34 10.90
CA GLY A 45 13.53 7.90 11.04
C GLY A 45 13.35 7.10 12.32
N GLY A 46 12.25 6.38 12.43
CA GLY A 46 11.99 5.48 13.55
C GLY A 46 11.21 4.26 13.10
N HIS A 47 10.32 3.79 13.96
CA HIS A 47 9.46 2.64 13.72
C HIS A 47 8.22 2.95 12.83
N ASN A 48 8.28 4.06 12.07
CA ASN A 48 7.26 4.48 11.11
C ASN A 48 7.56 4.03 9.68
N ALA A 49 8.83 3.70 9.39
CA ALA A 49 9.19 2.97 8.20
C ALA A 49 9.09 1.47 8.49
N GLY A 50 8.63 0.70 7.52
CA GLY A 50 8.55 -0.75 7.60
C GLY A 50 8.94 -1.36 6.28
N HIS A 51 9.60 -2.52 6.32
CA HIS A 51 9.85 -3.32 5.15
C HIS A 51 9.92 -4.79 5.51
N THR A 52 9.46 -5.60 4.57
CA THR A 52 9.41 -7.04 4.72
C THR A 52 10.57 -7.68 3.96
N VAL A 53 11.28 -8.59 4.62
CA VAL A 53 12.37 -9.38 4.04
C VAL A 53 12.02 -10.85 4.14
N ALA A 54 12.28 -11.61 3.08
CA ALA A 54 12.10 -13.06 3.09
C ALA A 54 13.46 -13.72 2.90
N VAL A 55 13.96 -14.39 3.95
CA VAL A 55 15.19 -15.16 3.91
C VAL A 55 14.83 -16.62 4.11
N ASP A 56 15.28 -17.45 3.16
CA ASP A 56 14.88 -18.85 3.06
C ASP A 56 13.35 -18.99 3.09
N ASP A 57 12.79 -19.70 4.07
CA ASP A 57 11.35 -19.92 4.22
C ASP A 57 10.73 -19.03 5.33
N LYS A 58 11.48 -18.05 5.87
CA LYS A 58 10.99 -17.15 6.92
C LYS A 58 10.83 -15.71 6.41
N VAL A 59 9.69 -15.12 6.76
CA VAL A 59 9.36 -13.72 6.49
C VAL A 59 9.59 -12.91 7.76
N TYR A 60 10.35 -11.82 7.63
CA TYR A 60 10.66 -10.88 8.68
C TYR A 60 10.05 -9.52 8.36
N ASP A 61 9.51 -8.84 9.36
CA ASP A 61 8.87 -7.53 9.24
C ASP A 61 9.64 -6.51 10.10
N PHE A 62 10.55 -5.77 9.46
CA PHE A 62 11.46 -4.85 10.13
C PHE A 62 10.91 -3.43 10.11
N HIS A 63 11.10 -2.71 11.22
CA HIS A 63 10.71 -1.32 11.37
C HIS A 63 11.89 -0.43 11.72
N ILE A 64 12.55 -0.67 12.87
CA ILE A 64 13.74 0.10 13.26
C ILE A 64 15.02 -0.74 13.19
N ILE A 65 14.92 -2.06 13.35
CA ILE A 65 16.09 -2.93 13.26
C ILE A 65 16.52 -3.01 11.79
N PRO A 66 17.79 -2.70 11.47
CA PRO A 66 18.30 -2.88 10.12
C PRO A 66 18.13 -4.32 9.65
N SER A 67 17.64 -4.51 8.42
CA SER A 67 17.32 -5.85 7.90
C SER A 67 18.50 -6.80 7.84
N GLY A 68 19.73 -6.25 7.78
CA GLY A 68 20.95 -7.03 7.82
C GLY A 68 21.08 -8.00 9.01
N ILE A 69 20.32 -7.81 10.10
CA ILE A 69 20.36 -8.69 11.28
C ILE A 69 20.08 -10.17 10.98
N VAL A 70 19.35 -10.47 9.90
CA VAL A 70 19.07 -11.84 9.45
C VAL A 70 20.32 -12.55 8.90
N HIS A 71 21.31 -11.78 8.47
CA HIS A 71 22.56 -12.30 7.92
C HIS A 71 23.59 -12.45 9.05
N PRO A 72 24.10 -13.66 9.33
CA PRO A 72 24.91 -13.93 10.54
C PRO A 72 26.19 -13.09 10.67
N ARG A 73 26.76 -12.64 9.55
CA ARG A 73 28.00 -11.84 9.52
C ARG A 73 27.76 -10.34 9.69
N CYS A 74 26.51 -9.89 9.60
CA CYS A 74 26.20 -8.47 9.57
C CYS A 74 25.87 -7.95 10.97
N ILE A 75 26.37 -6.75 11.22
CA ILE A 75 26.03 -5.94 12.38
C ILE A 75 24.93 -4.97 11.96
N ALA A 76 23.83 -4.99 12.70
CA ALA A 76 22.70 -4.09 12.55
C ALA A 76 22.91 -2.86 13.45
N LEU A 77 23.24 -1.72 12.84
CA LEU A 77 23.51 -0.47 13.55
C LEU A 77 22.33 0.51 13.45
N ILE A 78 21.89 1.05 14.59
CA ILE A 78 20.87 2.10 14.68
C ILE A 78 21.58 3.41 15.04
N GLY A 79 21.63 4.34 14.10
CA GLY A 79 22.40 5.58 14.16
C GLY A 79 21.76 6.68 15.04
N SER A 80 22.54 7.73 15.31
CA SER A 80 22.15 8.88 16.14
C SER A 80 21.06 9.76 15.53
N GLY A 81 20.88 9.70 14.20
CA GLY A 81 19.82 10.42 13.50
C GLY A 81 18.43 9.80 13.68
N THR A 82 18.34 8.59 14.24
CA THR A 82 17.08 7.88 14.46
C THR A 82 16.35 8.32 15.73
N VAL A 83 15.05 8.00 15.79
CA VAL A 83 14.21 8.11 16.98
C VAL A 83 13.66 6.72 17.35
N VAL A 84 13.96 6.26 18.56
CA VAL A 84 13.76 4.87 19.00
C VAL A 84 12.60 4.79 20.00
N HIS A 85 11.59 3.98 19.66
CA HIS A 85 10.53 3.60 20.59
C HIS A 85 10.85 2.24 21.20
N LEU A 86 11.22 2.20 22.49
CA LEU A 86 11.70 0.97 23.13
C LEU A 86 10.67 -0.16 23.18
N PRO A 87 9.40 0.07 23.53
CA PRO A 87 8.38 -0.98 23.44
C PRO A 87 8.28 -1.60 22.05
N SER A 88 8.28 -0.77 20.99
CA SER A 88 8.25 -1.29 19.61
C SER A 88 9.52 -2.03 19.22
N PHE A 89 10.69 -1.55 19.64
CA PHE A 89 11.97 -2.24 19.39
C PHE A 89 11.99 -3.64 20.01
N PHE A 90 11.61 -3.78 21.28
CA PHE A 90 11.58 -5.09 21.94
C PHE A 90 10.50 -6.00 21.34
N ASN A 91 9.32 -5.47 21.02
CA ASN A 91 8.29 -6.23 20.32
C ASN A 91 8.75 -6.68 18.93
N GLU A 92 9.52 -5.86 18.20
CA GLU A 92 10.10 -6.22 16.91
C GLU A 92 11.11 -7.36 17.04
N LEU A 93 11.95 -7.36 18.09
CA LEU A 93 12.86 -8.48 18.40
C LEU A 93 12.10 -9.79 18.61
N GLU A 94 11.01 -9.75 19.38
CA GLU A 94 10.21 -10.93 19.72
C GLU A 94 9.41 -11.43 18.51
N LYS A 95 8.67 -10.53 17.82
CA LYS A 95 7.84 -10.85 16.65
C LYS A 95 8.65 -11.51 15.53
N ASN A 96 9.87 -11.01 15.29
CA ASN A 96 10.76 -11.55 14.26
C ASN A 96 11.63 -12.71 14.77
N GLU A 97 11.50 -13.07 16.06
CA GLU A 97 12.31 -14.06 16.77
C GLU A 97 13.82 -13.83 16.62
N ILE A 98 14.23 -12.57 16.60
CA ILE A 98 15.64 -12.17 16.49
C ILE A 98 16.44 -12.72 17.65
N THR A 99 15.82 -12.86 18.82
CA THR A 99 16.44 -13.43 20.02
C THR A 99 16.86 -14.90 19.87
N LYS A 100 16.32 -15.61 18.87
CA LYS A 100 16.70 -16.99 18.53
C LYS A 100 17.89 -17.04 17.55
N LEU A 101 18.30 -15.91 16.97
CA LEU A 101 19.45 -15.87 16.07
C LEU A 101 20.76 -15.95 16.85
N PRO A 102 21.79 -16.64 16.33
CA PRO A 102 23.10 -16.70 16.96
C PRO A 102 23.66 -15.30 17.21
N ASP A 103 24.19 -15.10 18.43
CA ASP A 103 24.87 -13.88 18.87
C ASP A 103 24.12 -12.57 18.58
N TRP A 104 22.78 -12.61 18.49
CA TRP A 104 21.98 -11.48 18.03
C TRP A 104 22.27 -10.18 18.81
N SER A 105 22.45 -10.26 20.12
CA SER A 105 22.70 -9.10 20.99
C SER A 105 24.08 -8.49 20.75
N LYS A 106 25.06 -9.27 20.31
CA LYS A 106 26.40 -8.76 19.91
C LYS A 106 26.39 -8.12 18.53
N ARG A 107 25.33 -8.36 17.75
CA ARG A 107 25.17 -7.88 16.37
C ARG A 107 24.23 -6.69 16.25
N ILE A 108 23.57 -6.26 17.33
CA ILE A 108 22.78 -5.03 17.35
C ILE A 108 23.55 -3.95 18.10
N VAL A 109 23.76 -2.81 17.45
CA VAL A 109 24.45 -1.65 18.02
C VAL A 109 23.54 -0.43 17.92
N ILE A 110 23.14 0.13 19.04
CA ILE A 110 22.23 1.28 19.10
C ILE A 110 22.99 2.51 19.60
N SER A 111 22.85 3.63 18.90
CA SER A 111 23.45 4.89 19.29
C SER A 111 22.96 5.36 20.65
N ASP A 112 23.88 5.64 21.57
CA ASP A 112 23.64 6.41 22.79
C ASP A 112 23.07 7.82 22.51
N ARG A 113 23.27 8.35 21.30
CA ARG A 113 22.79 9.67 20.86
C ARG A 113 21.43 9.62 20.15
N ALA A 114 20.88 8.43 19.88
CA ALA A 114 19.54 8.31 19.32
C ALA A 114 18.49 8.80 20.34
N HIS A 115 17.47 9.51 19.86
CA HIS A 115 16.43 10.07 20.73
C HIS A 115 15.36 9.03 21.05
N LEU A 116 14.77 9.13 22.23
CA LEU A 116 13.67 8.27 22.66
C LEU A 116 12.33 8.83 22.20
N VAL A 117 11.55 7.96 21.56
CA VAL A 117 10.12 8.16 21.39
C VAL A 117 9.43 7.60 22.63
N PHE A 118 8.54 8.38 23.24
CA PHE A 118 7.68 7.95 24.35
C PHE A 118 6.24 7.78 23.89
N ASP A 119 5.41 7.06 24.65
CA ASP A 119 3.98 6.91 24.33
C ASP A 119 3.26 8.28 24.32
N MET A 120 3.67 9.19 25.20
CA MET A 120 3.16 10.58 25.18
C MET A 120 3.45 11.32 23.86
N HIS A 121 4.54 10.98 23.15
CA HIS A 121 4.78 11.53 21.81
C HIS A 121 3.80 10.96 20.78
N GLN A 122 3.43 9.67 20.87
CA GLN A 122 2.43 9.06 19.99
C GLN A 122 1.05 9.67 20.21
N ILE A 123 0.67 9.87 21.48
CA ILE A 123 -0.59 10.53 21.85
C ILE A 123 -0.59 11.97 21.33
N ALA A 124 0.49 12.73 21.52
CA ALA A 124 0.62 14.10 21.03
C ALA A 124 0.55 14.17 19.49
N ASP A 125 1.12 13.21 18.77
CA ASP A 125 1.04 13.09 17.31
C ASP A 125 -0.42 12.94 16.86
N ALA A 126 -1.15 12.00 17.45
CA ALA A 126 -2.56 11.77 17.16
C ALA A 126 -3.44 12.98 17.53
N MET A 127 -3.16 13.66 18.65
CA MET A 127 -3.86 14.90 19.04
C MET A 127 -3.56 16.04 18.06
N GLY A 128 -2.32 16.16 17.59
CA GLY A 128 -1.90 17.14 16.60
C GLY A 128 -2.65 16.98 15.27
N GLU A 129 -2.75 15.75 14.77
CA GLU A 129 -3.53 15.45 13.56
C GLU A 129 -5.03 15.75 13.72
N LYS A 130 -5.61 15.45 14.88
CA LYS A 130 -7.02 15.80 15.16
C LYS A 130 -7.24 17.31 15.14
N LYS A 131 -6.33 18.10 15.73
CA LYS A 131 -6.40 19.58 15.73
C LYS A 131 -6.33 20.18 14.33
N ARG A 132 -5.68 19.51 13.36
CA ARG A 132 -5.55 20.00 11.98
C ARG A 132 -6.81 19.84 11.12
N ALA A 133 -7.83 19.12 11.59
CA ALA A 133 -9.12 18.94 10.91
C ALA A 133 -9.01 18.56 9.42
N ASN A 134 -9.20 19.51 8.50
CA ASN A 134 -9.16 19.31 7.05
C ASN A 134 -7.75 19.42 6.44
N SER A 135 -6.75 19.82 7.23
CA SER A 135 -5.36 20.02 6.80
C SER A 135 -4.43 18.97 7.43
N LYS A 136 -4.93 17.73 7.53
CA LYS A 136 -4.16 16.58 8.04
C LYS A 136 -2.93 16.35 7.17
N ILE A 137 -1.83 15.97 7.80
CA ILE A 137 -0.65 15.51 7.07
C ILE A 137 -0.84 14.04 6.66
N GLY A 138 -1.51 13.26 7.51
CA GLY A 138 -1.55 11.82 7.44
C GLY A 138 -0.33 11.20 8.13
N THR A 139 0.00 11.67 9.33
CA THR A 139 1.12 11.07 10.10
C THR A 139 0.83 9.61 10.44
N THR A 140 1.89 8.84 10.72
CA THR A 140 1.75 7.42 11.08
C THR A 140 1.23 7.22 12.51
N GLY A 141 1.00 8.30 13.28
CA GLY A 141 0.60 8.24 14.68
C GLY A 141 1.64 7.57 15.58
N LYS A 142 2.92 7.57 15.17
CA LYS A 142 4.03 6.87 15.84
C LYS A 142 4.91 7.80 16.67
N GLY A 143 4.52 9.07 16.84
CA GLY A 143 5.25 10.01 17.69
C GLY A 143 6.57 10.52 17.08
N ILE A 144 6.78 10.29 15.78
CA ILE A 144 8.02 10.66 15.08
C ILE A 144 8.18 12.19 15.04
N GLY A 145 7.15 12.89 14.57
CA GLY A 145 7.15 14.35 14.49
C GLY A 145 7.37 15.03 15.83
N PRO A 146 6.56 14.73 16.87
CA PRO A 146 6.78 15.28 18.22
C PRO A 146 8.17 14.99 18.79
N THR A 147 8.73 13.80 18.55
CA THR A 147 10.08 13.46 19.04
C THR A 147 11.16 14.29 18.32
N TYR A 148 11.09 14.43 16.99
CA TYR A 148 12.01 15.29 16.24
C TYR A 148 11.85 16.77 16.61
N ALA A 149 10.62 17.23 16.89
CA ALA A 149 10.39 18.58 17.39
C ALA A 149 11.09 18.80 18.74
N CYS A 150 10.98 17.85 19.67
CA CYS A 150 11.68 17.92 20.95
C CYS A 150 13.21 17.86 20.80
N LYS A 151 13.73 17.08 19.83
CA LYS A 151 15.15 17.09 19.46
C LYS A 151 15.59 18.50 19.02
N CYS A 152 14.86 19.14 18.12
CA CYS A 152 15.16 20.48 17.64
C CYS A 152 14.99 21.55 18.73
N TRP A 153 14.02 21.39 19.61
CA TRP A 153 13.82 22.25 20.78
C TRP A 153 14.90 22.04 21.87
N ARG A 154 15.69 20.96 21.76
CA ARG A 154 16.75 20.56 22.69
C ARG A 154 16.23 20.16 24.07
N ASN A 155 14.98 19.70 24.16
CA ASN A 155 14.38 19.12 25.36
C ASN A 155 14.05 17.62 25.20
N GLY A 156 14.38 17.02 24.06
CA GLY A 156 14.30 15.59 23.84
C GLY A 156 15.29 14.81 24.70
N ILE A 157 14.95 13.55 25.00
CA ILE A 157 15.76 12.64 25.82
C ILE A 157 16.39 11.59 24.91
N ARG A 158 17.65 11.24 25.15
CA ARG A 158 18.41 10.27 24.34
C ARG A 158 18.63 8.96 25.09
N LEU A 159 19.01 7.91 24.37
CA LEU A 159 19.30 6.60 24.97
C LEU A 159 20.43 6.66 26.01
N GLY A 160 21.45 7.49 25.78
CA GLY A 160 22.54 7.72 26.73
C GLY A 160 22.06 8.29 28.06
N ASP A 161 21.01 9.13 28.06
CA ASP A 161 20.41 9.64 29.29
C ASP A 161 19.74 8.51 30.09
N LEU A 162 19.07 7.58 29.39
CA LEU A 162 18.38 6.44 30.00
C LEU A 162 19.35 5.41 30.60
N VAL A 163 20.40 5.03 29.87
CA VAL A 163 21.39 4.04 30.35
C VAL A 163 22.44 4.65 31.27
N GLY A 164 22.55 5.99 31.33
CA GLY A 164 23.44 6.70 32.25
C GLY A 164 22.86 6.81 33.67
N ASN A 165 22.76 8.06 34.14
CA ASN A 165 22.22 8.40 35.45
C ASN A 165 20.68 8.45 35.42
N PHE A 166 20.04 7.44 36.01
CA PHE A 166 18.58 7.32 35.99
C PHE A 166 17.85 8.44 36.74
N ASN A 167 18.48 9.06 37.74
CA ASN A 167 17.88 10.20 38.45
C ASN A 167 17.78 11.44 37.55
N GLU A 168 18.81 11.69 36.72
CA GLU A 168 18.75 12.77 35.71
C GLU A 168 17.72 12.48 34.63
N PHE A 169 17.62 11.22 34.18
CA PHE A 169 16.57 10.79 33.26
C PHE A 169 15.18 11.08 33.84
N LYS A 170 14.94 10.75 35.12
CA LYS A 170 13.67 11.04 35.79
C LYS A 170 13.31 12.53 35.74
N SER A 171 14.25 13.40 36.10
CA SER A 171 14.02 14.85 36.06
C SER A 171 13.74 15.36 34.64
N LYS A 172 14.48 14.89 33.63
CA LYS A 172 14.25 15.24 32.22
C LYS A 172 12.88 14.77 31.73
N PHE A 173 12.48 13.55 32.08
CA PHE A 173 11.19 12.98 31.70
C PHE A 173 10.03 13.79 32.28
N GLN A 174 10.09 14.13 33.57
CA GLN A 174 9.09 14.98 34.22
C GLN A 174 8.95 16.35 33.55
N GLN A 175 10.08 17.00 33.21
CA GLN A 175 10.07 18.27 32.49
C GLN A 175 9.46 18.16 31.09
N LEU A 176 9.78 17.07 30.36
CA LEU A 176 9.22 16.81 29.04
C LEU A 176 7.69 16.58 29.09
N VAL A 177 7.20 15.86 30.11
CA VAL A 177 5.75 15.70 30.34
C VAL A 177 5.08 17.05 30.56
N LEU A 178 5.64 17.93 31.41
CA LEU A 178 5.10 19.27 31.63
C LEU A 178 5.08 20.10 30.34
N PHE A 179 6.16 20.05 29.55
CA PHE A 179 6.26 20.75 28.27
C PHE A 179 5.19 20.30 27.26
N LEU A 180 4.92 18.99 27.17
CA LEU A 180 3.89 18.48 26.27
C LEU A 180 2.47 18.77 26.79
N LYS A 181 2.22 18.66 28.11
CA LYS A 181 0.93 19.03 28.72
C LYS A 181 0.58 20.50 28.50
N ALA A 182 1.57 21.39 28.49
CA ALA A 182 1.33 22.81 28.18
C ALA A 182 0.79 23.03 26.75
N GLN A 183 1.16 22.18 25.78
CA GLN A 183 0.70 22.25 24.39
C GLN A 183 -0.56 21.40 24.13
N PHE A 184 -0.70 20.32 24.90
CA PHE A 184 -1.78 19.37 24.83
C PHE A 184 -2.35 19.16 26.24
N PRO A 185 -3.25 20.05 26.72
CA PRO A 185 -3.78 19.99 28.09
C PRO A 185 -4.47 18.67 28.44
N ASP A 186 -5.06 18.00 27.45
CA ASP A 186 -5.74 16.71 27.59
C ASP A 186 -4.78 15.50 27.61
N LEU A 187 -3.46 15.73 27.51
CA LEU A 187 -2.46 14.68 27.55
C LEU A 187 -2.35 14.11 28.96
N ASN A 188 -2.86 12.89 29.14
CA ASN A 188 -2.69 12.15 30.38
C ASN A 188 -1.44 11.25 30.31
N VAL A 189 -0.60 11.31 31.34
CA VAL A 189 0.61 10.49 31.48
C VAL A 189 0.72 10.07 32.94
N ASP A 190 0.73 8.77 33.20
CA ASP A 190 1.14 8.22 34.49
C ASP A 190 2.67 8.24 34.55
N VAL A 191 3.20 9.26 35.24
CA VAL A 191 4.64 9.52 35.29
C VAL A 191 5.37 8.41 36.04
N ASP A 192 4.80 7.90 37.12
CA ASP A 192 5.48 6.91 37.96
C ASP A 192 5.49 5.53 37.30
N GLU A 193 4.39 5.14 36.62
CA GLU A 193 4.35 3.92 35.83
C GLU A 193 5.34 3.97 34.66
N GLU A 194 5.37 5.07 33.90
CA GLU A 194 6.31 5.24 32.79
C GLU A 194 7.75 5.18 33.27
N LEU A 195 8.10 5.89 34.34
CA LEU A 195 9.46 5.86 34.89
C LEU A 195 9.86 4.43 35.31
N LYS A 196 8.97 3.70 36.00
CA LYS A 196 9.23 2.30 36.37
C LYS A 196 9.45 1.42 35.13
N ARG A 197 8.64 1.62 34.09
CA ARG A 197 8.78 0.89 32.81
C ARG A 197 10.12 1.18 32.14
N TYR A 198 10.53 2.44 32.07
CA TYR A 198 11.82 2.84 31.48
C TYR A 198 13.02 2.42 32.33
N GLN A 199 12.89 2.33 33.66
CA GLN A 199 13.93 1.75 34.50
C GLN A 199 14.23 0.29 34.10
N ASN A 200 13.18 -0.51 33.93
CA ASN A 200 13.31 -1.90 33.48
C ASN A 200 13.95 -1.98 32.08
N TYR A 201 13.60 -1.08 31.16
CA TYR A 201 14.25 -1.02 29.86
C TYR A 201 15.73 -0.62 29.95
N ALA A 202 16.09 0.31 30.84
CA ALA A 202 17.49 0.68 31.07
C ALA A 202 18.31 -0.53 31.52
N GLU A 203 17.80 -1.32 32.47
CA GLU A 203 18.44 -2.54 32.95
C GLU A 203 18.59 -3.59 31.84
N LYS A 204 17.54 -3.81 31.03
CA LYS A 204 17.59 -4.72 29.86
C LYS A 204 18.61 -4.28 28.81
N LEU A 205 18.66 -2.99 28.48
CA LEU A 205 19.61 -2.46 27.49
C LEU A 205 21.06 -2.62 27.97
N LYS A 206 21.31 -2.42 29.27
CA LYS A 206 22.63 -2.64 29.89
C LYS A 206 23.01 -4.11 29.91
N SER A 207 22.11 -4.99 30.33
CA SER A 207 22.40 -6.43 30.42
C SER A 207 22.67 -7.06 29.06
N LEU A 208 21.97 -6.59 28.02
CA LEU A 208 22.16 -7.01 26.64
C LEU A 208 23.33 -6.30 25.94
N ASN A 209 23.90 -5.26 26.55
CA ASN A 209 24.99 -4.45 26.03
C ASN A 209 24.73 -3.91 24.60
N LEU A 210 23.55 -3.33 24.37
CA LEU A 210 23.12 -2.88 23.04
C LEU A 210 23.47 -1.42 22.71
N VAL A 211 23.70 -0.57 23.72
CA VAL A 211 23.85 0.88 23.55
C VAL A 211 25.33 1.28 23.55
N HIS A 212 25.79 1.96 22.50
CA HIS A 212 27.19 2.30 22.27
C HIS A 212 27.39 3.69 21.65
N ASP A 213 28.61 4.22 21.75
CA ASP A 213 29.04 5.36 20.94
C ASP A 213 29.19 4.94 19.47
N THR A 214 28.10 5.10 18.72
CA THR A 214 28.06 4.74 17.29
C THR A 214 28.95 5.60 16.41
N VAL A 215 29.26 6.84 16.78
CA VAL A 215 30.15 7.70 15.98
C VAL A 215 31.57 7.16 16.04
N PHE A 216 32.03 6.85 17.25
CA PHE A 216 33.33 6.22 17.46
C PHE A 216 33.38 4.81 16.87
N TYR A 217 32.31 4.04 17.03
CA TYR A 217 32.17 2.71 16.42
C TYR A 217 32.33 2.76 14.90
N MET A 218 31.57 3.65 14.23
CA MET A 218 31.63 3.84 12.79
C MET A 218 33.01 4.31 12.34
N HIS A 219 33.62 5.25 13.07
CA HIS A 219 34.97 5.70 12.79
C HIS A 219 35.97 4.53 12.82
N LYS A 220 35.96 3.73 13.90
CA LYS A 220 36.82 2.54 14.03
C LYS A 220 36.59 1.52 12.93
N ALA A 221 35.33 1.25 12.60
CA ALA A 221 34.98 0.32 11.53
C ALA A 221 35.55 0.77 10.18
N LEU A 222 35.43 2.07 9.87
CA LEU A 222 35.89 2.66 8.60
C LEU A 222 37.40 2.91 8.51
N THR A 223 38.12 2.90 9.64
CA THR A 223 39.59 3.10 9.71
C THR A 223 40.36 1.82 10.05
N ALA A 224 39.67 0.71 10.29
CA ALA A 224 40.29 -0.59 10.50
C ALA A 224 41.13 -1.04 9.28
N SER A 225 42.02 -2.00 9.50
CA SER A 225 42.79 -2.66 8.45
C SER A 225 42.61 -4.18 8.53
N PRO A 226 41.82 -4.80 7.63
CA PRO A 226 41.05 -4.16 6.55
C PRO A 226 39.85 -3.36 7.08
N ALA A 227 39.46 -2.31 6.35
CA ALA A 227 38.33 -1.48 6.72
C ALA A 227 37.01 -2.22 6.49
N LYS A 228 36.01 -1.93 7.32
CA LYS A 228 34.69 -2.57 7.27
C LYS A 228 33.81 -1.94 6.21
N SER A 229 33.09 -2.80 5.49
CA SER A 229 32.09 -2.41 4.49
C SER A 229 30.76 -2.08 5.16
N VAL A 230 30.12 -0.99 4.73
CA VAL A 230 28.89 -0.47 5.34
C VAL A 230 27.83 -0.25 4.28
N LEU A 231 26.62 -0.71 4.56
CA LEU A 231 25.42 -0.40 3.78
C LEU A 231 24.45 0.42 4.64
N VAL A 232 24.10 1.62 4.18
CA VAL A 232 23.11 2.47 4.82
C VAL A 232 21.74 2.20 4.22
N GLU A 233 20.82 1.80 5.07
CA GLU A 233 19.41 1.57 4.76
C GLU A 233 18.63 2.86 5.01
N GLY A 234 18.28 3.59 3.96
CA GLY A 234 17.43 4.77 4.05
C GLY A 234 15.98 4.41 4.38
N ALA A 235 15.38 5.14 5.32
CA ALA A 235 13.94 5.06 5.61
C ALA A 235 13.15 6.06 4.73
N ASN A 236 11.87 5.75 4.46
CA ASN A 236 10.99 6.61 3.63
C ASN A 236 11.58 6.89 2.23
N GLY A 237 11.15 7.94 1.54
CA GLY A 237 11.65 8.31 0.21
C GLY A 237 12.09 9.78 0.17
N ALA A 238 12.91 10.15 -0.81
CA ALA A 238 13.49 11.48 -0.96
C ALA A 238 12.43 12.58 -1.02
N LEU A 239 11.26 12.31 -1.62
CA LEU A 239 10.17 13.29 -1.73
C LEU A 239 9.34 13.44 -0.43
N LEU A 240 9.68 12.66 0.61
CA LEU A 240 9.21 12.82 1.99
C LEU A 240 10.26 13.47 2.90
N ASP A 241 11.41 13.91 2.39
CA ASP A 241 12.41 14.62 3.17
C ASP A 241 11.83 15.92 3.77
N ILE A 242 12.19 16.24 5.02
CA ILE A 242 11.69 17.42 5.73
C ILE A 242 12.03 18.75 5.03
N ASP A 243 13.18 18.83 4.36
CA ASP A 243 13.65 20.04 3.68
C ASP A 243 13.29 20.03 2.20
N PHE A 244 13.46 18.87 1.55
CA PHE A 244 13.39 18.77 0.09
C PHE A 244 12.11 18.14 -0.44
N GLY A 245 11.30 17.51 0.40
CA GLY A 245 10.08 16.85 0.00
C GLY A 245 8.91 17.81 -0.25
N THR A 246 7.72 17.26 -0.47
CA THR A 246 6.49 18.05 -0.69
C THR A 246 5.92 18.65 0.59
N TYR A 247 6.66 19.55 1.26
CA TYR A 247 6.30 20.15 2.54
C TYR A 247 4.93 20.87 2.47
N PRO A 248 4.03 20.71 3.46
CA PRO A 248 4.22 20.04 4.77
C PRO A 248 3.94 18.53 4.78
N TYR A 249 3.67 17.91 3.62
CA TYR A 249 3.33 16.50 3.51
C TYR A 249 4.59 15.63 3.38
N VAL A 250 5.39 15.66 4.43
CA VAL A 250 6.72 15.06 4.53
C VAL A 250 6.88 14.38 5.89
N THR A 251 7.93 13.59 6.07
CA THR A 251 8.34 13.15 7.40
C THR A 251 9.17 14.23 8.10
N SER A 252 9.55 13.99 9.35
CA SER A 252 10.31 14.94 10.17
C SER A 252 11.82 14.63 10.20
N SER A 253 12.29 13.80 9.27
CA SER A 253 13.70 13.42 9.11
C SER A 253 14.20 13.75 7.69
N ASN A 254 15.53 13.83 7.56
CA ASN A 254 16.17 13.92 6.25
C ASN A 254 16.27 12.53 5.62
N CYS A 255 15.48 12.30 4.58
CA CYS A 255 15.47 11.06 3.78
C CYS A 255 16.47 11.08 2.63
N SER A 256 17.21 12.18 2.47
CA SER A 256 18.30 12.35 1.52
C SER A 256 19.65 11.79 2.01
N VAL A 257 20.66 11.78 1.13
CA VAL A 257 22.03 11.36 1.45
C VAL A 257 22.65 12.14 2.62
N GLY A 258 22.26 13.41 2.80
CA GLY A 258 22.66 14.22 3.95
C GLY A 258 22.25 13.62 5.30
N GLY A 259 21.12 12.89 5.34
CA GLY A 259 20.68 12.15 6.51
C GLY A 259 21.58 10.98 6.88
N ALA A 260 22.24 10.35 5.90
CA ALA A 260 23.23 9.30 6.17
C ALA A 260 24.47 9.87 6.87
N LEU A 261 24.93 11.05 6.45
CA LEU A 261 26.09 11.73 7.03
C LEU A 261 25.82 12.16 8.47
N THR A 262 24.76 12.93 8.67
CA THR A 262 24.39 13.48 9.98
C THR A 262 23.92 12.39 10.96
N GLY A 263 23.25 11.36 10.45
CA GLY A 263 22.69 10.28 11.26
C GLY A 263 23.67 9.20 11.69
N LEU A 264 24.84 9.09 11.03
CA LEU A 264 25.89 8.12 11.38
C LEU A 264 27.19 8.79 11.84
N GLY A 265 27.31 10.11 11.73
CA GLY A 265 28.52 10.84 12.08
C GLY A 265 29.70 10.51 11.17
N ILE A 266 29.43 10.26 9.88
CA ILE A 266 30.45 9.93 8.89
C ILE A 266 30.74 11.13 7.98
N PRO A 267 32.00 11.32 7.54
CA PRO A 267 32.33 12.43 6.66
C PRO A 267 31.90 12.16 5.21
N PRO A 268 31.58 13.20 4.41
CA PRO A 268 31.06 13.05 3.05
C PRO A 268 31.93 12.18 2.13
N TRP A 269 33.26 12.32 2.18
CA TRP A 269 34.19 11.60 1.30
C TRP A 269 34.28 10.09 1.55
N ARG A 270 33.61 9.56 2.58
CA ARG A 270 33.50 8.12 2.84
C ARG A 270 32.33 7.47 2.11
N VAL A 271 31.37 8.26 1.64
CA VAL A 271 30.24 7.79 0.84
C VAL A 271 30.72 7.56 -0.58
N GLY A 272 30.51 6.34 -1.08
CA GLY A 272 30.81 5.97 -2.46
C GLY A 272 29.53 5.81 -3.26
N MET A 273 29.06 4.56 -3.31
CA MET A 273 27.89 4.20 -4.09
C MET A 273 26.61 4.70 -3.41
N ILE A 274 25.82 5.48 -4.15
CA ILE A 274 24.49 5.93 -3.74
C ILE A 274 23.49 5.35 -4.74
N ILE A 275 22.61 4.48 -4.25
CA ILE A 275 21.60 3.77 -5.04
C ILE A 275 20.23 4.41 -4.77
N GLY A 276 19.63 4.99 -5.81
CA GLY A 276 18.25 5.44 -5.80
C GLY A 276 17.31 4.30 -6.21
N VAL A 277 16.47 3.84 -5.29
CA VAL A 277 15.45 2.81 -5.59
C VAL A 277 14.24 3.49 -6.19
N VAL A 278 13.90 3.11 -7.42
CA VAL A 278 12.85 3.72 -8.24
C VAL A 278 11.82 2.63 -8.56
N LYS A 279 10.57 2.86 -8.19
CA LYS A 279 9.46 2.03 -8.65
C LYS A 279 9.11 2.42 -10.09
N ALA A 280 8.73 1.45 -10.93
CA ALA A 280 8.36 1.70 -12.33
C ALA A 280 7.11 2.59 -12.51
N TYR A 281 6.45 2.96 -11.42
CA TYR A 281 5.31 3.87 -11.36
C TYR A 281 5.35 4.59 -10.00
N GLU A 282 4.55 5.64 -9.82
CA GLU A 282 4.53 6.41 -8.59
C GLU A 282 3.48 5.90 -7.61
N THR A 283 3.81 5.95 -6.33
CA THR A 283 2.85 5.71 -5.24
C THR A 283 3.03 6.72 -4.13
N ARG A 284 1.92 7.14 -3.51
CA ARG A 284 1.94 8.05 -2.36
C ARG A 284 0.97 7.59 -1.27
N VAL A 285 1.45 7.60 -0.04
CA VAL A 285 0.63 7.41 1.16
C VAL A 285 0.30 8.78 1.74
N GLY A 286 -0.96 8.98 2.12
CA GLY A 286 -1.42 10.24 2.72
C GLY A 286 -1.74 11.33 1.71
N ASP A 287 -1.95 12.53 2.24
CA ASP A 287 -2.43 13.68 1.48
C ASP A 287 -1.26 14.42 0.79
N GLY A 288 -1.57 15.49 0.08
CA GLY A 288 -0.61 16.33 -0.62
C GLY A 288 -0.59 16.12 -2.14
N PRO A 289 0.23 16.90 -2.87
CA PRO A 289 0.18 16.96 -4.32
C PRO A 289 0.71 15.68 -4.97
N PHE A 290 0.06 15.24 -6.04
CA PHE A 290 0.49 14.07 -6.79
C PHE A 290 0.19 14.30 -8.29
N PRO A 291 1.14 14.92 -9.02
CA PRO A 291 0.89 15.38 -10.39
C PRO A 291 0.49 14.27 -11.36
N THR A 292 1.04 13.08 -11.20
CA THR A 292 0.77 11.91 -12.05
C THR A 292 -0.32 10.98 -11.53
N GLU A 293 -1.08 11.39 -10.50
CA GLU A 293 -2.12 10.57 -9.91
C GLU A 293 -3.23 10.21 -10.92
N LEU A 294 -3.60 8.94 -10.93
CA LEU A 294 -4.62 8.39 -11.84
C LEU A 294 -6.04 8.42 -11.27
N ASN A 295 -6.32 9.44 -10.46
CA ASN A 295 -7.65 9.76 -9.92
C ASN A 295 -7.96 11.26 -10.11
N ASN A 296 -7.40 11.86 -11.15
CA ASN A 296 -7.43 13.31 -11.27
C ASN A 296 -8.87 13.81 -11.58
N ALA A 297 -9.40 14.65 -10.68
CA ALA A 297 -10.81 15.03 -10.66
C ALA A 297 -11.23 16.00 -11.78
N SER A 298 -10.27 16.51 -12.55
CA SER A 298 -10.47 17.56 -13.57
C SER A 298 -10.80 17.05 -14.98
N LEU A 299 -10.97 15.73 -15.15
CA LEU A 299 -11.23 15.10 -16.45
C LEU A 299 -12.72 14.77 -16.64
N SER A 300 -13.17 14.68 -17.89
CA SER A 300 -14.53 14.25 -18.20
C SER A 300 -14.81 12.84 -17.65
N LEU A 301 -16.07 12.55 -17.36
CA LEU A 301 -16.48 11.34 -16.63
C LEU A 301 -15.92 10.03 -17.23
N LEU A 302 -15.88 9.92 -18.55
CA LEU A 302 -15.34 8.75 -19.25
C LEU A 302 -13.82 8.58 -19.06
N TRP A 303 -13.05 9.68 -19.19
CA TRP A 303 -11.61 9.65 -18.94
C TRP A 303 -11.29 9.40 -17.47
N LYS A 304 -12.12 9.92 -16.57
CA LYS A 304 -12.01 9.66 -15.13
C LYS A 304 -12.19 8.18 -14.82
N LEU A 305 -13.21 7.53 -15.39
CA LEU A 305 -13.45 6.09 -15.22
C LEU A 305 -12.28 5.25 -15.75
N TYR A 306 -11.75 5.61 -16.93
CA TYR A 306 -10.61 4.90 -17.52
C TYR A 306 -9.31 5.05 -16.70
N LEU A 307 -8.98 6.26 -16.22
CA LEU A 307 -7.79 6.45 -15.39
C LEU A 307 -7.93 5.81 -14.02
N LEU A 308 -9.11 5.87 -13.41
CA LEU A 308 -9.42 5.16 -12.16
C LEU A 308 -9.15 3.67 -12.31
N GLU A 309 -9.57 3.07 -13.43
CA GLU A 309 -9.29 1.67 -13.73
C GLU A 309 -7.78 1.38 -13.80
N ILE A 310 -6.98 2.22 -14.46
CA ILE A 310 -5.52 2.06 -14.52
C ILE A 310 -4.89 2.20 -13.12
N GLY A 311 -5.28 3.23 -12.37
CA GLY A 311 -4.77 3.48 -11.02
C GLY A 311 -5.12 2.35 -10.04
N ASP A 312 -6.33 1.81 -10.13
CA ASP A 312 -6.78 0.66 -9.35
C ASP A 312 -6.05 -0.62 -9.81
N ARG A 313 -5.85 -0.84 -11.12
CA ARG A 313 -5.04 -1.95 -11.63
C ARG A 313 -3.60 -1.91 -11.10
N LEU A 314 -2.93 -0.75 -11.12
CA LEU A 314 -1.60 -0.59 -10.52
C LEU A 314 -1.63 -0.92 -9.02
N ARG A 315 -2.68 -0.48 -8.32
CA ARG A 315 -2.83 -0.75 -6.88
C ARG A 315 -3.01 -2.24 -6.59
N GLU A 316 -3.89 -2.92 -7.33
CA GLU A 316 -4.19 -4.34 -7.12
C GLU A 316 -3.00 -5.22 -7.48
N ILE A 317 -2.44 -5.07 -8.68
CA ILE A 317 -1.30 -5.88 -9.14
C ILE A 317 -0.07 -5.62 -8.26
N GLY A 318 0.17 -4.35 -7.92
CA GLY A 318 1.30 -3.96 -7.09
C GLY A 318 1.11 -4.18 -5.59
N HIS A 319 -0.05 -4.66 -5.14
CA HIS A 319 -0.44 -4.76 -3.73
C HIS A 319 -0.15 -3.48 -2.95
N GLU A 320 -0.61 -2.34 -3.48
CA GLU A 320 -0.31 -1.03 -2.95
C GLU A 320 -1.22 -0.64 -1.78
N TYR A 321 -1.01 -1.35 -0.68
CA TYR A 321 -1.70 -1.21 0.59
C TYR A 321 -0.68 -1.06 1.73
N GLY A 322 -0.97 -0.19 2.70
CA GLY A 322 -0.13 -0.04 3.88
C GLY A 322 -0.09 -1.32 4.71
N VAL A 323 1.11 -1.83 5.03
CA VAL A 323 1.28 -3.12 5.74
C VAL A 323 0.65 -3.11 7.13
N THR A 324 0.70 -1.97 7.84
CA THR A 324 0.13 -1.84 9.18
C THR A 324 -1.34 -1.40 9.18
N THR A 325 -1.72 -0.51 8.26
CA THR A 325 -3.03 0.17 8.30
C THR A 325 -4.04 -0.39 7.29
N GLY A 326 -3.59 -1.15 6.29
CA GLY A 326 -4.41 -1.58 5.15
C GLY A 326 -4.85 -0.43 4.23
N ARG A 327 -4.40 0.82 4.46
CA ARG A 327 -4.85 1.98 3.68
C ARG A 327 -4.38 1.85 2.22
N PRO A 328 -5.27 2.03 1.22
CA PRO A 328 -4.87 2.03 -0.18
C PRO A 328 -3.93 3.20 -0.46
N ARG A 329 -2.84 2.93 -1.20
CA ARG A 329 -1.96 3.98 -1.69
C ARG A 329 -2.54 4.60 -2.95
N ARG A 330 -2.32 5.91 -3.09
CA ARG A 330 -2.58 6.62 -4.35
C ARG A 330 -1.54 6.14 -5.37
N CYS A 331 -1.96 5.90 -6.61
CA CYS A 331 -1.09 5.38 -7.67
C CYS A 331 -1.10 6.32 -8.87
N GLY A 332 0.06 6.44 -9.53
CA GLY A 332 0.28 7.34 -10.64
C GLY A 332 1.36 6.84 -11.59
N TRP A 333 1.46 7.46 -12.76
CA TRP A 333 2.56 7.17 -13.70
C TRP A 333 3.90 7.65 -13.15
N LEU A 334 5.00 7.04 -13.64
CA LEU A 334 6.35 7.46 -13.29
C LEU A 334 6.56 8.95 -13.63
N ASP A 335 7.22 9.68 -12.73
CA ASP A 335 7.47 11.10 -12.87
C ASP A 335 8.96 11.44 -12.95
N MET A 336 9.42 11.80 -14.15
CA MET A 336 10.82 12.14 -14.37
C MET A 336 11.22 13.51 -13.84
N VAL A 337 10.28 14.45 -13.69
CA VAL A 337 10.60 15.77 -13.13
C VAL A 337 10.97 15.61 -11.66
N LEU A 338 10.18 14.82 -10.93
CA LEU A 338 10.44 14.49 -9.53
C LEU A 338 11.67 13.59 -9.37
N LEU A 339 11.84 12.58 -10.23
CA LEU A 339 13.02 11.72 -10.17
C LEU A 339 14.32 12.50 -10.43
N LYS A 340 14.35 13.39 -11.42
CA LYS A 340 15.50 14.28 -11.69
C LYS A 340 15.81 15.18 -10.49
N TYR A 341 14.78 15.71 -9.83
CA TYR A 341 14.96 16.49 -8.62
C TYR A 341 15.56 15.65 -7.48
N SER A 342 15.08 14.43 -7.27
CA SER A 342 15.68 13.48 -6.32
C SER A 342 17.14 13.12 -6.65
N ILE A 343 17.47 12.96 -7.94
CA ILE A 343 18.83 12.73 -8.42
C ILE A 343 19.73 13.92 -8.09
N MET A 344 19.27 15.15 -8.36
CA MET A 344 20.01 16.38 -8.09
C MET A 344 20.40 16.51 -6.61
N ILE A 345 19.47 16.18 -5.70
CA ILE A 345 19.72 16.26 -4.25
C ILE A 345 20.67 15.18 -3.77
N ASN A 346 20.48 13.94 -4.24
CA ASN A 346 21.14 12.77 -3.67
C ASN A 346 22.41 12.36 -4.39
N GLY A 347 22.65 12.87 -5.61
CA GLY A 347 23.78 12.47 -6.43
C GLY A 347 23.78 10.96 -6.68
N PHE A 348 22.63 10.38 -7.06
CA PHE A 348 22.53 8.94 -7.30
C PHE A 348 23.59 8.49 -8.31
N THR A 349 24.44 7.56 -7.88
CA THR A 349 25.43 6.92 -8.76
C THR A 349 24.79 5.85 -9.63
N HIS A 350 23.71 5.24 -9.11
CA HIS A 350 23.00 4.14 -9.74
C HIS A 350 21.50 4.22 -9.39
N LEU A 351 20.65 3.76 -10.30
CA LEU A 351 19.22 3.52 -10.04
C LEU A 351 18.92 2.02 -9.92
N ALA A 352 18.02 1.64 -9.02
CA ALA A 352 17.52 0.28 -8.92
C ALA A 352 16.01 0.26 -9.17
N PHE A 353 15.61 -0.32 -10.30
CA PHE A 353 14.20 -0.43 -10.67
C PHE A 353 13.49 -1.53 -9.89
N THR A 354 12.27 -1.25 -9.45
CA THR A 354 11.41 -2.24 -8.79
C THR A 354 10.01 -2.23 -9.39
N LYS A 355 9.32 -3.36 -9.23
CA LYS A 355 7.92 -3.57 -9.67
C LYS A 355 7.70 -3.29 -11.16
N LEU A 356 8.66 -3.65 -12.00
CA LEU A 356 8.51 -3.56 -13.45
C LEU A 356 7.41 -4.51 -13.95
N ASP A 357 7.30 -5.68 -13.32
CA ASP A 357 6.30 -6.72 -13.54
C ASP A 357 4.84 -6.23 -13.39
N VAL A 358 4.61 -5.21 -12.56
CA VAL A 358 3.29 -4.59 -12.42
C VAL A 358 2.80 -4.00 -13.73
N LEU A 359 3.72 -3.59 -14.63
CA LEU A 359 3.41 -3.01 -15.92
C LEU A 359 3.25 -4.05 -17.05
N ASP A 360 3.38 -5.36 -16.76
CA ASP A 360 3.41 -6.44 -17.76
C ASP A 360 2.20 -6.44 -18.71
N ASN A 361 1.01 -6.16 -18.19
CA ASN A 361 -0.26 -6.33 -18.91
C ASN A 361 -0.91 -4.99 -19.33
N PHE A 362 -0.12 -3.93 -19.47
CA PHE A 362 -0.57 -2.63 -19.98
C PHE A 362 -0.28 -2.50 -21.47
N ASP A 363 -1.23 -1.97 -22.26
CA ASP A 363 -1.02 -1.74 -23.70
C ASP A 363 -0.11 -0.53 -23.94
N THR A 364 -0.29 0.50 -23.13
CA THR A 364 0.48 1.74 -23.17
C THR A 364 0.83 2.18 -21.76
N ILE A 365 2.06 2.65 -21.60
CA ILE A 365 2.59 3.17 -20.34
C ILE A 365 2.93 4.64 -20.58
N LYS A 366 2.50 5.53 -19.68
CA LYS A 366 2.87 6.95 -19.75
C LYS A 366 3.95 7.26 -18.73
N VAL A 367 4.81 8.20 -19.06
CA VAL A 367 5.85 8.74 -18.18
C VAL A 367 5.79 10.26 -18.26
N ALA A 368 5.67 10.93 -17.12
CA ALA A 368 5.73 12.39 -17.09
C ALA A 368 7.18 12.84 -17.32
N VAL A 369 7.41 13.66 -18.34
CA VAL A 369 8.75 14.09 -18.76
C VAL A 369 9.01 15.57 -18.50
N GLU A 370 7.94 16.38 -18.47
CA GLU A 370 8.01 17.82 -18.26
C GLU A 370 6.78 18.31 -17.49
N TYR A 371 6.96 19.40 -16.76
CA TYR A 371 5.88 20.18 -16.17
C TYR A 371 5.78 21.53 -16.88
N LYS A 372 4.55 22.00 -17.09
CA LYS A 372 4.27 23.33 -17.61
C LYS A 372 3.42 24.11 -16.63
N LYS A 373 3.72 25.39 -16.48
CA LYS A 373 2.88 26.37 -15.76
C LYS A 373 2.60 27.53 -16.70
N ASN A 374 1.33 27.78 -17.01
CA ASN A 374 0.93 28.81 -17.99
C ASN A 374 1.66 28.66 -19.34
N ASN A 375 1.73 27.43 -19.88
CA ASN A 375 2.47 27.06 -21.10
C ASN A 375 4.00 27.23 -21.05
N VAL A 376 4.59 27.60 -19.91
CA VAL A 376 6.05 27.69 -19.74
C VAL A 376 6.56 26.45 -19.02
N VAL A 377 7.59 25.81 -19.57
CA VAL A 377 8.25 24.66 -18.95
C VAL A 377 8.89 25.09 -17.63
N VAL A 378 8.73 24.27 -16.58
CA VAL A 378 9.40 24.48 -15.30
C VAL A 378 10.48 23.41 -15.10
N ASP A 379 11.67 23.86 -14.71
CA ASP A 379 12.85 22.99 -14.59
C ASP A 379 12.83 22.15 -13.30
N VAL A 380 12.10 22.60 -12.27
CA VAL A 380 12.02 21.97 -10.95
C VAL A 380 10.58 21.91 -10.46
N PRO A 381 10.23 20.92 -9.61
CA PRO A 381 8.91 20.86 -9.00
C PRO A 381 8.62 22.12 -8.17
N PRO A 382 7.35 22.57 -8.07
CA PRO A 382 7.00 23.72 -7.25
C PRO A 382 7.36 23.52 -5.77
N VAL A 383 7.77 24.60 -5.11
CA VAL A 383 8.07 24.59 -3.66
C VAL A 383 6.79 24.56 -2.84
N CYS A 384 5.81 25.39 -3.22
CA CYS A 384 4.54 25.49 -2.49
C CYS A 384 3.51 24.48 -3.01
N VAL A 385 2.89 23.71 -2.11
CA VAL A 385 1.84 22.74 -2.46
C VAL A 385 0.72 23.37 -3.29
N SER A 386 0.33 24.61 -2.97
CA SER A 386 -0.75 25.32 -3.66
C SER A 386 -0.47 25.56 -5.14
N GLN A 387 0.79 25.53 -5.57
CA GLN A 387 1.20 25.75 -6.96
C GLN A 387 1.14 24.48 -7.82
N PHE A 388 1.10 23.29 -7.20
CA PHE A 388 1.00 22.03 -7.94
C PHE A 388 -0.32 21.90 -8.70
N LYS A 389 -1.38 22.58 -8.26
CA LYS A 389 -2.68 22.59 -8.97
C LYS A 389 -2.62 23.32 -10.31
N ASP A 390 -1.62 24.19 -10.49
CA ASP A 390 -1.43 25.00 -11.70
C ASP A 390 -0.43 24.32 -12.67
N ILE A 391 0.02 23.10 -12.35
CA ILE A 391 0.96 22.34 -13.17
C ILE A 391 0.19 21.47 -14.16
N GLU A 392 0.49 21.67 -15.43
CA GLU A 392 0.16 20.75 -16.51
C GLU A 392 1.31 19.74 -16.68
N VAL A 393 0.97 18.45 -16.67
CA VAL A 393 1.94 17.37 -16.82
C VAL A 393 2.01 16.93 -18.28
N VAL A 394 3.20 16.96 -18.87
CA VAL A 394 3.46 16.46 -20.22
C VAL A 394 3.96 15.03 -20.15
N TYR A 395 3.31 14.13 -20.88
CA TYR A 395 3.63 12.71 -20.89
C TYR A 395 4.24 12.25 -22.21
N GLU A 396 5.27 11.43 -22.13
CA GLU A 396 5.65 10.52 -23.22
C GLU A 396 4.91 9.19 -23.06
N THR A 397 4.55 8.58 -24.19
CA THR A 397 3.82 7.30 -24.21
C THR A 397 4.72 6.21 -24.79
N PHE A 398 4.84 5.12 -24.05
CA PHE A 398 5.60 3.93 -24.40
C PHE A 398 4.64 2.78 -24.68
N PRO A 399 4.91 1.95 -25.69
CA PRO A 399 4.19 0.70 -25.86
C PRO A 399 4.49 -0.23 -24.68
N GLY A 400 3.48 -0.86 -24.11
CA GLY A 400 3.69 -1.93 -23.16
C GLY A 400 4.15 -3.22 -23.85
N TRP A 401 4.37 -4.28 -23.06
CA TRP A 401 4.97 -5.52 -23.55
C TRP A 401 4.08 -6.75 -23.50
N GLN A 402 2.95 -6.74 -22.77
CA GLN A 402 1.97 -7.83 -22.72
C GLN A 402 2.62 -9.22 -22.50
N GLN A 403 3.67 -9.26 -21.67
CA GLN A 403 4.47 -10.45 -21.43
C GLN A 403 4.94 -10.47 -19.98
N SER A 404 4.85 -11.64 -19.33
CA SER A 404 5.31 -11.73 -17.95
C SER A 404 6.83 -11.58 -17.84
N THR A 405 7.26 -10.71 -16.93
CA THR A 405 8.68 -10.47 -16.62
C THR A 405 9.10 -11.07 -15.27
N THR A 406 8.17 -11.58 -14.47
CA THR A 406 8.39 -12.13 -13.11
C THR A 406 9.48 -13.22 -12.97
N LYS A 407 9.77 -13.98 -14.03
CA LYS A 407 10.78 -15.07 -14.00
C LYS A 407 12.12 -14.69 -14.61
N ILE A 408 12.23 -13.47 -15.14
CA ILE A 408 13.40 -13.01 -15.86
C ILE A 408 14.52 -12.71 -14.87
N THR A 409 15.72 -13.17 -15.17
CA THR A 409 16.87 -12.99 -14.27
C THR A 409 18.04 -12.31 -14.96
N THR A 410 17.90 -11.88 -16.21
CA THR A 410 18.91 -11.07 -16.89
C THR A 410 18.24 -9.93 -17.64
N PHE A 411 18.95 -8.81 -17.80
CA PHE A 411 18.42 -7.68 -18.57
C PHE A 411 18.15 -8.09 -20.02
N ASP A 412 19.01 -8.92 -20.60
CA ASP A 412 18.91 -9.37 -22.00
C ASP A 412 17.71 -10.27 -22.28
N GLU A 413 17.13 -10.90 -21.27
CA GLU A 413 15.90 -11.70 -21.39
C GLU A 413 14.62 -10.84 -21.37
N LEU A 414 14.70 -9.56 -21.00
CA LEU A 414 13.53 -8.68 -20.95
C LEU A 414 12.88 -8.50 -22.34
N PRO A 415 11.54 -8.39 -22.40
CA PRO A 415 10.84 -7.98 -23.61
C PRO A 415 11.40 -6.67 -24.15
N ILE A 416 11.46 -6.53 -25.48
CA ILE A 416 12.09 -5.37 -26.11
C ILE A 416 11.50 -4.03 -25.65
N ASN A 417 10.18 -3.97 -25.44
CA ASN A 417 9.52 -2.76 -24.96
C ASN A 417 9.83 -2.47 -23.48
N ALA A 418 9.99 -3.51 -22.65
CA ALA A 418 10.44 -3.35 -21.26
C ALA A 418 11.88 -2.82 -21.19
N LYS A 419 12.78 -3.35 -22.03
CA LYS A 419 14.16 -2.82 -22.16
C LYS A 419 14.15 -1.36 -22.58
N ARG A 420 13.37 -1.02 -23.63
CA ARG A 420 13.25 0.36 -24.13
C ARG A 420 12.70 1.30 -23.07
N TYR A 421 11.73 0.86 -22.27
CA TYR A 421 11.21 1.64 -21.15
C TYR A 421 12.30 1.96 -20.13
N VAL A 422 13.03 0.93 -19.64
CA VAL A 422 14.13 1.12 -18.68
C VAL A 422 15.21 2.05 -19.27
N GLN A 423 15.65 1.80 -20.50
CA GLN A 423 16.67 2.61 -21.19
C GLN A 423 16.23 4.06 -21.41
N ALA A 424 14.95 4.29 -21.69
CA ALA A 424 14.40 5.64 -21.81
C ALA A 424 14.45 6.37 -20.47
N VAL A 425 14.04 5.71 -19.38
CA VAL A 425 14.11 6.29 -18.03
C VAL A 425 15.55 6.58 -17.62
N GLU A 426 16.49 5.66 -17.87
CA GLU A 426 17.93 5.87 -17.63
C GLU A 426 18.48 7.07 -18.40
N LYS A 427 18.16 7.16 -19.70
CA LYS A 427 18.59 8.26 -20.55
C LYS A 427 18.03 9.59 -20.06
N LEU A 428 16.76 9.62 -19.67
CA LEU A 428 16.12 10.82 -19.12
C LEU A 428 16.67 11.19 -17.74
N ALA A 429 17.02 10.20 -16.91
CA ALA A 429 17.62 10.41 -15.59
C ALA A 429 19.06 10.92 -15.65
N GLY A 430 19.82 10.58 -16.70
CA GLY A 430 21.25 10.89 -16.79
C GLY A 430 22.12 10.11 -15.79
N VAL A 431 21.55 9.09 -15.17
CA VAL A 431 22.20 8.20 -14.21
C VAL A 431 22.05 6.77 -14.73
N PRO A 432 23.13 5.96 -14.80
CA PRO A 432 22.99 4.57 -15.19
C PRO A 432 22.07 3.85 -14.20
N SER A 433 21.15 3.02 -14.66
CA SER A 433 20.57 2.04 -13.75
C SER A 433 21.67 1.03 -13.45
N MET A 434 21.71 0.60 -12.20
CA MET A 434 22.37 -0.67 -11.95
C MET A 434 21.52 -1.70 -12.70
N ALA A 435 22.02 -2.12 -13.86
CA ALA A 435 21.73 -3.43 -14.37
C ALA A 435 22.31 -4.42 -13.35
N LEU A 436 21.62 -4.59 -12.23
CA LEU A 436 21.54 -5.88 -11.58
C LEU A 436 20.86 -6.73 -12.64
N HIS A 437 21.68 -7.25 -13.56
CA HIS A 437 21.38 -8.15 -14.67
C HIS A 437 20.78 -9.46 -14.11
N GLY A 438 19.68 -9.34 -13.36
CA GLY A 438 19.41 -10.15 -12.17
C GLY A 438 18.09 -9.84 -11.45
N LEU A 439 17.67 -8.57 -11.41
CA LEU A 439 16.54 -8.12 -10.59
C LEU A 439 15.39 -7.58 -11.43
N VAL A 440 14.81 -8.46 -12.23
CA VAL A 440 13.38 -8.38 -12.46
C VAL A 440 12.74 -9.14 -11.29
N LEU A 441 12.25 -8.36 -10.33
CA LEU A 441 11.80 -8.85 -9.03
C LEU A 441 10.54 -9.71 -9.13
N GLY A 442 10.64 -11.01 -9.39
CA GLY A 442 9.53 -11.95 -9.19
C GLY A 442 9.85 -13.20 -8.35
N LYS A 443 11.07 -13.34 -7.81
CA LYS A 443 11.45 -14.53 -7.03
C LYS A 443 10.93 -14.58 -5.59
N ILE A 444 10.50 -13.45 -4.99
CA ILE A 444 10.14 -13.40 -3.56
C ILE A 444 8.63 -13.18 -3.32
N GLU A 445 7.87 -12.74 -4.33
CA GLU A 445 6.43 -12.50 -4.15
C GLU A 445 5.64 -13.77 -3.87
N LYS A 446 6.02 -14.92 -4.43
CA LYS A 446 5.31 -16.18 -4.12
C LYS A 446 5.43 -16.64 -2.66
N ARG A 447 6.56 -16.37 -1.98
CA ARG A 447 6.74 -16.77 -0.57
C ARG A 447 5.98 -15.85 0.40
N LEU A 448 5.89 -14.55 0.07
CA LEU A 448 5.10 -13.56 0.82
C LEU A 448 3.60 -13.73 0.60
N LEU A 449 3.18 -13.99 -0.65
CA LEU A 449 1.77 -14.24 -0.99
C LEU A 449 1.28 -15.57 -0.40
N ALA A 450 2.11 -16.61 -0.35
CA ALA A 450 1.73 -17.88 0.28
C ALA A 450 1.46 -17.75 1.79
N ALA A 451 2.13 -16.81 2.49
CA ALA A 451 1.90 -16.55 3.91
C ALA A 451 0.67 -15.68 4.18
N GLN A 452 0.21 -14.88 3.20
CA GLN A 452 -0.97 -14.00 3.33
C GLN A 452 -2.26 -14.61 2.76
N ASN A 453 -2.17 -15.57 1.82
CA ASN A 453 -3.32 -16.06 1.05
C ASN A 453 -4.12 -17.21 1.68
N SER A 454 -3.75 -17.73 2.87
CA SER A 454 -4.43 -18.90 3.46
C SER A 454 -5.92 -18.68 3.76
N THR A 455 -6.35 -17.42 3.87
CA THR A 455 -7.76 -17.05 4.15
C THR A 455 -8.58 -16.85 2.88
N PHE A 456 -7.96 -16.39 1.78
CA PHE A 456 -8.66 -16.06 0.53
C PHE A 456 -8.89 -17.30 -0.35
N GLU A 457 -7.95 -18.25 -0.33
CA GLU A 457 -8.06 -19.52 -1.05
C GLU A 457 -9.18 -20.41 -0.46
N THR A 458 -9.41 -20.30 0.85
CA THR A 458 -10.52 -20.97 1.54
C THR A 458 -11.89 -20.37 1.14
N PHE A 459 -11.94 -19.07 0.85
CA PHE A 459 -13.16 -18.37 0.43
C PHE A 459 -13.51 -18.64 -1.04
N ASN A 460 -12.53 -18.62 -1.94
CA ASN A 460 -12.75 -19.01 -3.35
C ASN A 460 -13.11 -20.49 -3.51
N ASN A 461 -12.56 -21.37 -2.67
CA ASN A 461 -12.97 -22.77 -2.62
C ASN A 461 -14.38 -22.97 -2.06
N LEU A 462 -14.87 -22.05 -1.22
CA LEU A 462 -16.25 -22.06 -0.72
C LEU A 462 -17.24 -21.61 -1.81
N ILE A 463 -16.90 -20.55 -2.56
CA ILE A 463 -17.73 -20.05 -3.67
C ILE A 463 -17.79 -21.08 -4.82
N ASN A 464 -16.67 -21.70 -5.17
CA ASN A 464 -16.64 -22.72 -6.23
C ASN A 464 -17.34 -24.03 -5.85
N ARG A 465 -17.59 -24.29 -4.55
CA ARG A 465 -18.34 -25.48 -4.09
C ARG A 465 -19.85 -25.27 -4.04
N ILE A 466 -20.36 -24.06 -4.21
CA ILE A 466 -21.79 -23.79 -4.34
C ILE A 466 -22.18 -24.07 -5.80
N GLN A 467 -22.63 -25.30 -6.09
CA GLN A 467 -23.02 -25.71 -7.43
C GLN A 467 -24.17 -24.85 -7.99
N VAL A 468 -23.87 -24.14 -9.07
CA VAL A 468 -24.73 -23.20 -9.82
C VAL A 468 -26.05 -23.84 -10.32
N GLN A 469 -26.11 -25.16 -10.46
CA GLN A 469 -27.28 -25.87 -10.99
C GLN A 469 -28.53 -25.85 -10.07
N HIS A 470 -28.37 -25.70 -8.75
CA HIS A 470 -29.52 -25.69 -7.85
C HIS A 470 -30.23 -24.34 -7.76
N PHE A 471 -29.57 -23.25 -8.18
CA PHE A 471 -30.13 -21.89 -8.11
C PHE A 471 -31.04 -21.58 -9.31
N GLU A 472 -30.71 -22.09 -10.51
CA GLU A 472 -31.54 -21.93 -11.71
C GLU A 472 -32.92 -22.60 -11.56
N LEU A 473 -32.97 -23.79 -10.97
CA LEU A 473 -34.23 -24.53 -10.76
C LEU A 473 -35.17 -23.84 -9.77
N ALA A 474 -34.64 -23.24 -8.70
CA ALA A 474 -35.43 -22.49 -7.72
C ALA A 474 -35.96 -21.17 -8.29
N PHE A 475 -35.15 -20.48 -9.10
CA PHE A 475 -35.52 -19.21 -9.73
C PHE A 475 -36.61 -19.40 -10.80
N CYS A 476 -36.51 -20.47 -11.62
CA CYS A 476 -37.57 -20.81 -12.58
C CYS A 476 -38.90 -21.20 -11.90
N PHE A 477 -38.85 -21.81 -10.71
CA PHE A 477 -40.07 -22.19 -9.97
C PHE A 477 -40.79 -20.98 -9.37
N SER A 478 -40.05 -19.99 -8.86
CA SER A 478 -40.61 -18.75 -8.30
C SER A 478 -41.22 -17.82 -9.36
N ILE A 479 -40.63 -17.74 -10.57
CA ILE A 479 -41.19 -16.94 -11.67
C ILE A 479 -42.53 -17.52 -12.17
N LYS A 480 -42.67 -18.86 -12.17
CA LYS A 480 -43.90 -19.54 -12.57
C LYS A 480 -45.05 -19.33 -11.58
N GLN A 481 -44.77 -19.15 -10.29
CA GLN A 481 -45.78 -18.78 -9.29
C GLN A 481 -46.14 -17.28 -9.31
N ALA A 482 -45.17 -16.40 -9.55
CA ALA A 482 -45.39 -14.95 -9.60
C ALA A 482 -46.30 -14.53 -10.77
N THR A 483 -46.19 -15.22 -11.91
CA THR A 483 -47.03 -14.99 -13.09
C THR A 483 -48.51 -15.41 -12.91
N GLN A 484 -48.82 -16.27 -11.94
CA GLN A 484 -50.19 -16.74 -11.67
C GLN A 484 -50.95 -15.94 -10.60
N LYS A 485 -50.28 -15.18 -9.72
CA LYS A 485 -50.94 -14.53 -8.56
C LYS A 485 -50.90 -13.00 -8.50
N LYS A 486 -50.30 -12.31 -9.48
CA LYS A 486 -50.28 -10.82 -9.57
C LYS A 486 -49.87 -10.08 -8.26
N VAL A 487 -49.08 -10.71 -7.38
CA VAL A 487 -48.43 -10.05 -6.24
C VAL A 487 -47.07 -10.71 -6.04
N VAL A 488 -46.01 -9.90 -5.93
CA VAL A 488 -44.66 -10.36 -5.61
C VAL A 488 -44.40 -10.04 -4.13
N GLU A 489 -44.52 -11.05 -3.27
CA GLU A 489 -44.00 -10.99 -1.91
C GLU A 489 -42.77 -11.91 -1.82
N PHE A 490 -41.59 -11.32 -1.67
CA PHE A 490 -40.37 -12.05 -1.34
C PHE A 490 -40.28 -12.20 0.17
N SER A 491 -40.47 -13.42 0.68
CA SER A 491 -40.11 -13.74 2.06
C SER A 491 -38.70 -14.34 2.09
N CYS A 492 -37.79 -13.70 2.84
CA CYS A 492 -36.39 -14.10 2.99
C CYS A 492 -36.18 -15.50 3.62
N LEU A 493 -37.24 -16.19 4.03
CA LEU A 493 -37.21 -17.54 4.60
C LEU A 493 -36.83 -18.61 3.58
N THR A 494 -37.14 -18.43 2.30
CA THR A 494 -36.93 -19.46 1.26
C THR A 494 -35.48 -19.52 0.77
N VAL A 495 -34.73 -18.42 0.89
CA VAL A 495 -33.31 -18.37 0.45
C VAL A 495 -32.39 -19.02 1.48
N TRP A 496 -32.73 -18.96 2.76
CA TRP A 496 -31.91 -19.52 3.84
C TRP A 496 -32.02 -21.04 3.99
N SER A 497 -33.16 -21.64 3.61
CA SER A 497 -33.34 -23.10 3.68
C SER A 497 -32.56 -23.87 2.59
N VAL A 498 -32.14 -23.18 1.53
CA VAL A 498 -31.44 -23.77 0.37
C VAL A 498 -29.92 -23.61 0.47
N MET A 499 -29.42 -22.61 1.21
CA MET A 499 -27.98 -22.30 1.27
C MET A 499 -27.18 -23.04 2.36
N LEU A 500 -27.81 -23.82 3.26
CA LEU A 500 -27.09 -24.51 4.34
C LEU A 500 -27.07 -26.04 4.15
N PRO A 501 -25.90 -26.70 4.27
CA PRO A 501 -25.84 -28.16 4.34
C PRO A 501 -26.68 -28.66 5.52
N ARG A 502 -27.34 -29.82 5.37
CA ARG A 502 -28.25 -30.48 6.34
C ARG A 502 -27.72 -30.66 7.79
N ARG A 503 -26.52 -30.21 8.14
CA ARG A 503 -25.93 -30.25 9.49
C ARG A 503 -26.05 -28.97 10.31
N PHE A 504 -26.61 -27.88 9.77
CA PHE A 504 -26.87 -26.64 10.53
C PHE A 504 -28.35 -26.49 10.86
N PHE A 505 -28.82 -27.20 11.91
CA PHE A 505 -30.11 -26.88 12.53
C PHE A 505 -29.89 -25.78 13.57
N PHE A 506 -30.16 -24.52 13.20
CA PHE A 506 -30.29 -23.44 14.18
C PHE A 506 -31.55 -23.66 15.01
N ARG A 507 -31.46 -23.50 16.35
CA ARG A 507 -32.64 -23.51 17.23
C ARG A 507 -33.57 -22.34 16.85
N ALA A 508 -34.88 -22.58 16.86
CA ALA A 508 -35.94 -21.65 16.42
C ALA A 508 -35.92 -20.25 17.10
N THR A 509 -35.20 -20.12 18.22
CA THR A 509 -35.00 -18.86 18.94
C THR A 509 -34.09 -17.87 18.21
N THR A 510 -33.09 -18.34 17.46
CA THR A 510 -32.14 -17.47 16.71
C THR A 510 -32.78 -16.87 15.46
N LEU A 511 -33.66 -17.62 14.78
CA LEU A 511 -34.41 -17.15 13.61
C LEU A 511 -35.44 -16.05 13.96
N ARG A 512 -36.05 -16.10 15.15
CA ARG A 512 -36.97 -15.06 15.65
C ARG A 512 -36.26 -13.75 16.04
N TYR A 513 -34.97 -13.82 16.39
CA TYR A 513 -34.19 -12.63 16.72
C TYR A 513 -33.79 -11.85 15.46
N LEU A 514 -33.39 -12.58 14.41
CA LEU A 514 -33.03 -11.98 13.11
C LEU A 514 -34.23 -11.38 12.37
N SER A 515 -35.41 -12.02 12.45
CA SER A 515 -36.63 -11.50 11.80
C SER A 515 -37.19 -10.22 12.45
N ARG A 516 -36.82 -9.91 13.69
CA ARG A 516 -37.25 -8.69 14.40
C ARG A 516 -36.36 -7.48 14.14
N HIS A 517 -35.14 -7.68 13.63
CA HIS A 517 -34.17 -6.60 13.40
C HIS A 517 -33.91 -6.26 11.93
N PHE A 518 -34.35 -7.09 10.99
CA PHE A 518 -34.21 -6.84 9.55
C PHE A 518 -35.56 -6.96 8.85
N SER A 519 -36.36 -5.90 8.95
CA SER A 519 -37.53 -5.66 8.11
C SER A 519 -37.24 -4.48 7.18
N SER A 520 -36.56 -4.74 6.07
CA SER A 520 -36.47 -3.80 4.95
C SER A 520 -37.10 -4.46 3.72
N SER A 521 -38.38 -4.18 3.50
CA SER A 521 -39.02 -4.39 2.21
C SER A 521 -38.45 -3.38 1.23
N VAL A 522 -37.91 -3.85 0.10
CA VAL A 522 -37.50 -2.98 -1.00
C VAL A 522 -38.74 -2.71 -1.85
N ALA A 523 -39.33 -1.53 -1.72
CA ALA A 523 -40.41 -1.07 -2.61
C ALA A 523 -39.79 -0.24 -3.74
N LEU A 524 -40.20 -0.52 -4.99
CA LEU A 524 -39.90 0.35 -6.14
C LEU A 524 -40.52 1.73 -5.91
N THR A 525 -39.81 2.79 -6.30
CA THR A 525 -40.35 4.14 -6.21
C THR A 525 -41.46 4.34 -7.24
N PRO A 526 -42.45 5.23 -6.98
CA PRO A 526 -43.51 5.53 -7.95
C PRO A 526 -42.98 6.00 -9.32
N SER A 527 -41.82 6.68 -9.34
CA SER A 527 -41.10 7.12 -10.54
C SER A 527 -40.63 5.93 -11.40
N GLU A 528 -40.08 4.88 -10.78
CA GLU A 528 -39.60 3.68 -11.48
C GLU A 528 -40.76 2.85 -12.04
N VAL A 529 -41.89 2.80 -11.32
CA VAL A 529 -43.12 2.15 -11.80
C VAL A 529 -43.73 2.94 -12.98
N GLU A 530 -43.67 4.27 -12.95
CA GLU A 530 -44.18 5.11 -14.04
C GLU A 530 -43.28 5.06 -15.28
N MET A 531 -41.96 4.98 -15.10
CA MET A 531 -40.99 4.79 -16.19
C MET A 531 -41.21 3.45 -16.91
N LEU A 532 -41.54 2.40 -16.18
CA LEU A 532 -41.87 1.08 -16.74
C LEU A 532 -43.21 1.06 -17.49
N LYS A 533 -44.18 1.91 -17.13
CA LYS A 533 -45.44 2.05 -17.86
C LYS A 533 -45.26 2.79 -19.19
N GLN A 534 -44.35 3.77 -19.25
CA GLN A 534 -44.10 4.56 -20.47
C GLN A 534 -43.49 3.75 -21.61
N PHE A 535 -42.79 2.64 -21.32
CA PHE A 535 -42.15 1.81 -22.35
C PHE A 535 -43.10 0.85 -23.09
N LYS A 536 -44.34 0.69 -22.63
CA LYS A 536 -45.29 -0.25 -23.26
C LYS A 536 -45.83 0.26 -24.60
N ASP A 537 -45.76 1.57 -24.84
CA ASP A 537 -46.41 2.27 -25.96
C ASP A 537 -45.46 3.20 -26.76
N CYS A 538 -44.13 3.01 -26.68
CA CYS A 538 -43.17 3.86 -27.40
C CYS A 538 -42.84 3.36 -28.82
N ASP A 539 -42.98 4.25 -29.81
CA ASP A 539 -42.33 4.13 -31.12
C ASP A 539 -40.83 4.47 -31.00
N LEU A 540 -39.97 3.57 -31.48
CA LEU A 540 -38.53 3.81 -31.52
C LEU A 540 -38.19 4.80 -32.65
N PRO A 541 -37.35 5.83 -32.42
CA PRO A 541 -36.97 6.79 -33.46
C PRO A 541 -36.31 6.11 -34.67
N LYS A 542 -36.67 6.53 -35.89
CA LYS A 542 -36.01 6.11 -37.13
C LYS A 542 -34.50 6.40 -37.06
N GLY A 543 -33.68 5.35 -37.18
CA GLY A 543 -32.22 5.41 -37.06
C GLY A 543 -31.66 4.71 -35.82
N THR A 544 -32.50 4.23 -34.92
CA THR A 544 -32.08 3.39 -33.78
C THR A 544 -31.59 2.03 -34.28
N ARG A 545 -30.31 1.68 -34.03
CA ARG A 545 -29.77 0.36 -34.34
C ARG A 545 -29.68 -0.51 -33.09
N VAL A 546 -30.34 -1.67 -33.12
CA VAL A 546 -30.21 -2.70 -32.08
C VAL A 546 -28.87 -3.42 -32.29
N GLY A 547 -27.82 -2.87 -31.67
CA GLY A 547 -26.65 -3.61 -31.22
C GLY A 547 -25.41 -3.61 -32.10
N ARG A 548 -24.30 -3.12 -31.51
CA ARG A 548 -22.94 -3.66 -31.72
C ARG A 548 -22.36 -4.35 -30.47
N MET A 549 -23.15 -4.44 -29.38
CA MET A 549 -22.67 -4.95 -28.08
C MET A 549 -23.04 -6.42 -27.80
N VAL A 550 -23.82 -7.08 -28.67
CA VAL A 550 -24.31 -8.45 -28.45
C VAL A 550 -23.53 -9.50 -29.24
N MET A 551 -22.76 -9.11 -30.26
CA MET A 551 -22.31 -10.05 -31.30
C MET A 551 -20.78 -10.09 -31.50
N GLY A 552 -19.99 -9.69 -30.50
CA GLY A 552 -18.52 -9.67 -30.58
C GLY A 552 -17.82 -10.53 -29.52
N ASP A 553 -18.05 -10.25 -28.23
CA ASP A 553 -17.03 -10.58 -27.22
C ASP A 553 -17.44 -11.65 -26.18
N LEU A 554 -18.61 -12.27 -26.31
CA LEU A 554 -19.10 -13.31 -25.36
C LEU A 554 -19.23 -14.72 -25.95
N GLY A 555 -18.81 -14.95 -27.20
CA GLY A 555 -18.75 -16.30 -27.79
C GLY A 555 -20.09 -17.02 -27.98
N LEU A 556 -21.23 -16.35 -27.82
CA LEU A 556 -22.57 -16.91 -28.04
C LEU A 556 -23.03 -16.64 -29.48
N TYR A 557 -22.48 -17.38 -30.45
CA TYR A 557 -22.98 -17.37 -31.82
C TYR A 557 -24.26 -18.21 -31.92
N ASN A 558 -25.41 -17.56 -31.99
CA ASN A 558 -26.65 -18.19 -32.46
C ASN A 558 -27.12 -17.49 -33.74
N GLU A 559 -27.07 -18.21 -34.87
CA GLU A 559 -27.42 -17.70 -36.20
C GLU A 559 -28.87 -17.18 -36.26
N GLN A 560 -29.75 -17.73 -35.41
CA GLN A 560 -31.13 -17.28 -35.27
C GLN A 560 -31.21 -15.88 -34.64
N LEU A 561 -30.40 -15.61 -33.61
CA LEU A 561 -30.36 -14.32 -32.94
C LEU A 561 -29.84 -13.22 -33.86
N ARG A 562 -28.88 -13.55 -34.73
CA ARG A 562 -28.40 -12.62 -35.77
C ARG A 562 -29.51 -12.25 -36.75
N LYS A 563 -30.25 -13.24 -37.24
CA LYS A 563 -31.37 -13.05 -38.18
C LYS A 563 -32.48 -12.23 -37.54
N ASP A 564 -32.76 -12.44 -36.25
CA ASP A 564 -33.75 -11.69 -35.50
C ASP A 564 -33.33 -10.22 -35.30
N VAL A 565 -32.06 -9.96 -34.98
CA VAL A 565 -31.50 -8.60 -34.87
C VAL A 565 -31.50 -7.86 -36.21
N GLU A 566 -31.15 -8.53 -37.32
CA GLU A 566 -31.24 -7.95 -38.66
C GLU A 566 -32.71 -7.64 -39.04
N ARG A 567 -33.66 -8.49 -38.62
CA ARG A 567 -35.10 -8.30 -38.86
C ARG A 567 -35.67 -7.14 -38.05
N TRP A 568 -35.26 -6.98 -36.80
CA TRP A 568 -35.65 -5.85 -35.94
C TRP A 568 -35.12 -4.52 -36.47
N ASN A 569 -33.87 -4.48 -36.93
CA ASN A 569 -33.32 -3.27 -37.55
C ASN A 569 -34.10 -2.86 -38.82
N LYS A 570 -34.55 -3.83 -39.64
CA LYS A 570 -35.43 -3.56 -40.78
C LYS A 570 -36.82 -3.06 -40.38
N ALA A 571 -37.40 -3.58 -39.29
CA ALA A 571 -38.69 -3.12 -38.77
C ALA A 571 -38.62 -1.69 -38.22
N ILE A 572 -37.51 -1.32 -37.57
CA ILE A 572 -37.24 0.05 -37.12
C ILE A 572 -37.06 1.01 -38.31
N GLU A 573 -36.33 0.61 -39.36
CA GLU A 573 -36.18 1.42 -40.57
C GLU A 573 -37.52 1.63 -41.29
N ALA A 574 -38.39 0.62 -41.28
CA ALA A 574 -39.75 0.69 -41.83
C ALA A 574 -40.73 1.47 -40.94
N GLY A 575 -40.37 1.81 -39.70
CA GLY A 575 -41.22 2.54 -38.75
C GLY A 575 -42.38 1.72 -38.20
N ILE A 576 -42.20 0.39 -38.06
CA ILE A 576 -43.21 -0.52 -37.55
C ILE A 576 -43.21 -0.50 -36.00
N PRO A 577 -44.34 -0.26 -35.33
CA PRO A 577 -44.45 -0.23 -33.86
C PRO A 577 -44.02 -1.56 -33.22
N VAL A 578 -43.36 -1.50 -32.05
CA VAL A 578 -42.74 -2.67 -31.37
C VAL A 578 -43.74 -3.80 -31.06
N HIS A 579 -45.00 -3.46 -30.81
CA HIS A 579 -46.05 -4.44 -30.52
C HIS A 579 -46.52 -5.24 -31.76
N GLU A 580 -46.21 -4.78 -32.98
CA GLU A 580 -46.54 -5.46 -34.24
C GLU A 580 -45.38 -6.34 -34.76
N TRP A 581 -44.28 -6.43 -34.03
CA TRP A 581 -43.14 -7.27 -34.40
C TRP A 581 -43.51 -8.75 -34.20
N ASN A 582 -43.98 -9.39 -35.26
CA ASN A 582 -44.48 -10.76 -35.23
C ASN A 582 -43.47 -11.77 -34.65
N GLY A 583 -43.89 -12.48 -33.59
CA GLY A 583 -43.19 -13.61 -32.97
C GLY A 583 -42.38 -13.29 -31.69
N THR A 584 -42.52 -12.09 -31.13
CA THR A 584 -41.43 -11.53 -30.30
C THR A 584 -41.83 -10.81 -29.01
N SER A 585 -43.07 -10.92 -28.51
CA SER A 585 -43.39 -10.35 -27.18
C SER A 585 -42.68 -11.10 -26.06
N ASP A 586 -42.72 -12.43 -26.04
CA ASP A 586 -42.31 -13.19 -24.86
C ASP A 586 -40.78 -13.40 -24.77
N LYS A 587 -40.07 -13.45 -25.90
CA LYS A 587 -38.61 -13.62 -25.90
C LYS A 587 -37.84 -12.32 -25.71
N ILE A 588 -38.33 -11.20 -26.24
CA ILE A 588 -37.71 -9.87 -26.00
C ILE A 588 -37.96 -9.46 -24.55
N VAL A 589 -39.19 -9.64 -24.04
CA VAL A 589 -39.51 -9.38 -22.63
C VAL A 589 -38.69 -10.30 -21.72
N ASN A 590 -38.55 -11.60 -22.02
CA ASN A 590 -37.71 -12.49 -21.20
C ASN A 590 -36.22 -12.14 -21.24
N THR A 591 -35.68 -11.74 -22.39
CA THR A 591 -34.25 -11.36 -22.50
C THR A 591 -33.99 -10.03 -21.78
N PHE A 592 -34.91 -9.08 -21.87
CA PHE A 592 -34.83 -7.80 -21.18
C PHE A 592 -35.09 -7.95 -19.67
N MET A 593 -36.00 -8.83 -19.26
CA MET A 593 -36.24 -9.18 -17.86
C MET A 593 -35.08 -9.98 -17.24
N HIS A 594 -34.39 -10.82 -18.02
CA HIS A 594 -33.14 -11.45 -17.57
C HIS A 594 -32.02 -10.42 -17.39
N PHE A 595 -31.92 -9.43 -18.28
CA PHE A 595 -30.95 -8.34 -18.13
C PHE A 595 -31.26 -7.44 -16.92
N LEU A 596 -32.53 -7.09 -16.71
CA LEU A 596 -32.98 -6.31 -15.55
C LEU A 596 -32.83 -7.12 -14.25
N GLY A 597 -33.16 -8.40 -14.27
CA GLY A 597 -32.96 -9.33 -13.16
C GLY A 597 -31.48 -9.50 -12.82
N PHE A 598 -30.59 -9.52 -13.81
CA PHE A 598 -29.14 -9.55 -13.62
C PHE A 598 -28.62 -8.24 -13.00
N ILE A 599 -29.13 -7.08 -13.42
CA ILE A 599 -28.78 -5.78 -12.81
C ILE A 599 -29.25 -5.72 -11.35
N ILE A 600 -30.48 -6.16 -11.06
CA ILE A 600 -31.00 -6.22 -9.69
C ILE A 600 -30.18 -7.20 -8.84
N PHE A 601 -29.81 -8.36 -9.38
CA PHE A 601 -28.93 -9.33 -8.73
C PHE A 601 -27.56 -8.74 -8.42
N LEU A 602 -26.95 -8.01 -9.36
CA LEU A 602 -25.67 -7.33 -9.16
C LEU A 602 -25.77 -6.26 -8.06
N ASN A 603 -26.88 -5.52 -8.02
CA ASN A 603 -27.12 -4.49 -7.01
C ASN A 603 -27.32 -5.08 -5.61
N ILE A 604 -28.03 -6.21 -5.51
CA ILE A 604 -28.19 -6.95 -4.26
C ILE A 604 -26.84 -7.53 -3.80
N LEU A 605 -26.01 -8.04 -4.71
CA LEU A 605 -24.65 -8.52 -4.42
C LEU A 605 -23.76 -7.39 -3.90
N LEU A 606 -23.84 -6.20 -4.50
CA LEU A 606 -23.11 -5.01 -4.05
C LEU A 606 -23.59 -4.52 -2.69
N GLN A 607 -24.89 -4.60 -2.39
CA GLN A 607 -25.44 -4.25 -1.07
C GLN A 607 -25.11 -5.30 0.00
N LEU A 608 -25.10 -6.59 -0.35
CA LEU A 608 -24.64 -7.67 0.53
C LEU A 608 -23.14 -7.59 0.79
N TYR A 609 -22.34 -7.22 -0.22
CA TYR A 609 -20.93 -6.92 -0.06
C TYR A 609 -20.73 -5.71 0.87
N ALA A 610 -21.50 -4.64 0.70
CA ALA A 610 -21.46 -3.47 1.60
C ALA A 610 -21.86 -3.81 3.05
N LEU A 611 -22.79 -4.75 3.26
CA LEU A 611 -23.17 -5.27 4.57
C LEU A 611 -22.12 -6.22 5.19
N LEU A 612 -21.44 -7.02 4.38
CA LEU A 612 -20.38 -7.94 4.85
C LEU A 612 -19.05 -7.25 5.16
N VAL A 613 -18.82 -6.06 4.59
CA VAL A 613 -17.66 -5.20 4.88
C VAL A 613 -17.93 -4.27 6.08
N ASP A 614 -19.13 -4.33 6.69
CA ASP A 614 -19.40 -3.61 7.94
C ASP A 614 -18.50 -4.16 9.08
N PRO A 615 -17.64 -3.31 9.67
CA PRO A 615 -16.70 -3.72 10.72
C PRO A 615 -17.35 -4.40 11.92
N LYS A 616 -18.63 -4.08 12.23
CA LYS A 616 -19.36 -4.70 13.35
C LYS A 616 -19.78 -6.13 13.06
N ILE A 617 -19.99 -6.48 11.79
CA ILE A 617 -20.36 -7.85 11.39
C ILE A 617 -19.13 -8.74 11.32
N LEU A 618 -18.00 -8.22 10.84
CA LEU A 618 -16.70 -8.91 10.88
C LEU A 618 -16.26 -9.25 12.33
N ASP A 619 -16.47 -8.35 13.29
CA ASP A 619 -16.17 -8.61 14.71
C ASP A 619 -17.05 -9.73 15.32
N VAL A 620 -18.31 -9.86 14.87
CA VAL A 620 -19.21 -10.95 15.31
C VAL A 620 -18.80 -12.28 14.68
N VAL A 621 -18.43 -12.28 13.40
CA VAL A 621 -17.97 -13.48 12.67
C VAL A 621 -16.63 -13.99 13.23
N ASP A 622 -15.69 -13.09 13.55
CA ASP A 622 -14.42 -13.46 14.18
C ASP A 622 -14.62 -14.02 15.60
N ARG A 623 -15.53 -13.45 16.39
CA ARG A 623 -15.89 -14.01 17.71
C ARG A 623 -16.54 -15.39 17.59
N MET A 624 -17.37 -15.63 16.58
CA MET A 624 -17.95 -16.97 16.33
C MET A 624 -16.93 -18.00 15.85
N LEU A 625 -15.92 -17.58 15.06
CA LEU A 625 -14.84 -18.45 14.61
C LEU A 625 -13.84 -18.78 15.74
N LEU A 626 -13.62 -17.84 16.66
CA LEU A 626 -12.83 -18.06 17.89
C LEU A 626 -13.49 -19.04 18.85
N LEU A 627 -14.83 -19.00 19.00
CA LEU A 627 -15.58 -19.96 19.82
C LEU A 627 -15.50 -21.40 19.25
N LYS A 628 -15.42 -21.55 17.93
CA LYS A 628 -15.29 -22.85 17.25
C LYS A 628 -13.91 -23.50 17.40
N LYS A 629 -12.86 -22.74 17.71
CA LYS A 629 -11.49 -23.27 17.88
C LYS A 629 -11.21 -23.84 19.27
N ASN A 630 -12.10 -23.59 20.26
CA ASN A 630 -11.88 -23.98 21.66
C ASN A 630 -12.74 -25.15 22.15
N GLU A 631 -13.55 -25.80 21.31
CA GLU A 631 -14.28 -27.00 21.72
C GLU A 631 -13.43 -28.26 21.52
N LYS A 632 -12.76 -28.71 22.59
CA LYS A 632 -12.40 -30.13 22.76
C LYS A 632 -13.70 -30.94 22.97
N PRO A 633 -13.81 -32.16 22.42
CA PRO A 633 -14.99 -32.99 22.60
C PRO A 633 -14.93 -33.64 23.98
N GLN A 634 -15.87 -33.30 24.87
CA GLN A 634 -16.20 -34.17 26.00
C GLN A 634 -17.70 -34.11 26.31
N GLU A 635 -18.26 -35.32 26.36
CA GLU A 635 -19.61 -35.69 26.76
C GLU A 635 -19.94 -35.20 28.17
N GLN A 636 -21.02 -34.41 28.30
CA GLN A 636 -22.14 -34.59 29.24
C GLN A 636 -23.20 -33.52 29.00
#